data_AF-A0AAU0MBG2-F1
#
_entry.id   AF-A0AAU0MBG2-F1
#
_cell.length_a   1.000
_cell.length_b   1.000
_cell.length_c   1.000
_cell.angle_alpha   90.00
_cell.angle_beta   90.00
_cell.angle_gamma   90.00
#
_symmetry.space_group_name_H-M   'P 1'
#
loop_
_entity.id
_entity.type
_entity.pdbx_description
1 polymer ?
#
loop_
_entity_poly.entity_id
_entity_poly.type
_entity_poly.pdbx_seq_one_letter_code
_entity_poly.pdbx_strand_id
1 'polypeptide(L)'
;MTITLNHTIVNATDKHASATFMTELLGLAPPVTYGPFVVVQIGDTSLDFADDHAPRGFQRQHYAFLVSEEEFDAIWGRIRVRGLTFWADPYHHAEGTINHHDGGRGLYWKDPDGHNLEIITVPYGGRP
;
A
#
# COMPACT_ATOMS: atom_id res chain seq x y z
N MET A 1 -6.44 -24.50 -6.99
CA MET A 1 -6.07 -23.84 -8.26
C MET A 1 -4.60 -23.46 -8.17
N THR A 2 -3.88 -23.43 -9.29
CA THR A 2 -2.41 -23.23 -9.35
C THR A 2 -1.99 -21.89 -9.97
N ILE A 3 -2.93 -20.98 -10.23
CA ILE A 3 -2.67 -19.66 -10.81
C ILE A 3 -2.44 -18.68 -9.66
N THR A 4 -1.34 -17.93 -9.70
CA THR A 4 -0.98 -16.90 -8.72
C THR A 4 -0.57 -15.60 -9.42
N LEU A 5 -0.82 -14.46 -8.78
CA LEU A 5 -0.26 -13.19 -9.20
C LEU A 5 1.20 -13.13 -8.73
N ASN A 6 2.15 -13.16 -9.64
CA ASN A 6 3.57 -13.20 -9.28
C ASN A 6 4.14 -11.80 -8.98
N HIS A 7 3.87 -10.83 -9.83
CA HIS A 7 4.32 -9.45 -9.65
C HIS A 7 3.40 -8.49 -10.42
N THR A 8 3.46 -7.21 -10.06
CA THR A 8 2.87 -6.13 -10.84
C THR A 8 3.74 -4.88 -10.77
N ILE A 9 3.72 -4.08 -11.82
CA ILE A 9 4.50 -2.83 -11.89
C ILE A 9 3.72 -1.71 -11.18
N VAL A 10 4.44 -0.91 -10.41
CA VAL A 10 3.94 0.34 -9.83
C VAL A 10 4.69 1.51 -10.46
N ASN A 11 3.99 2.39 -11.15
CA ASN A 11 4.60 3.59 -11.72
C ASN A 11 4.90 4.59 -10.60
N ALA A 12 6.10 5.18 -10.61
CA ALA A 12 6.51 6.19 -9.64
C ALA A 12 7.27 7.32 -10.33
N THR A 13 7.24 8.51 -9.77
CA THR A 13 8.14 9.59 -10.23
C THR A 13 9.56 9.41 -9.67
N ASP A 14 9.70 8.74 -8.53
CA ASP A 14 10.97 8.23 -8.00
C ASP A 14 10.73 6.84 -7.42
N LYS A 15 11.13 5.80 -8.15
CA LYS A 15 10.91 4.41 -7.73
C LYS A 15 11.60 4.05 -6.42
N HIS A 16 12.74 4.67 -6.11
CA HIS A 16 13.47 4.38 -4.87
C HIS A 16 12.76 5.02 -3.68
N ALA A 17 12.30 6.27 -3.82
CA ALA A 17 11.52 6.95 -2.80
C ALA A 17 10.20 6.22 -2.51
N SER A 18 9.44 5.86 -3.55
CA SER A 18 8.13 5.21 -3.39
C SER A 18 8.26 3.78 -2.84
N ALA A 19 9.25 2.99 -3.26
CA ALA A 19 9.50 1.67 -2.70
C ALA A 19 10.01 1.71 -1.24
N THR A 20 10.87 2.68 -0.91
CA THR A 20 11.35 2.88 0.46
C THR A 20 10.21 3.32 1.37
N PHE A 21 9.37 4.24 0.91
CA PHE A 21 8.16 4.65 1.61
C PHE A 21 7.26 3.44 1.91
N MET A 22 7.01 2.59 0.91
CA MET A 22 6.16 1.41 1.06
C MET A 22 6.71 0.43 2.12
N THR A 23 8.00 0.07 2.00
CA THR A 23 8.63 -0.91 2.91
C THR A 23 8.71 -0.39 4.35
N GLU A 24 9.09 0.87 4.55
CA GLU A 24 9.19 1.44 5.90
C GLU A 24 7.82 1.58 6.58
N LEU A 25 6.78 1.94 5.82
CA LEU A 25 5.45 2.13 6.36
C LEU A 25 4.77 0.80 6.68
N LEU A 26 4.91 -0.19 5.80
CA LEU A 26 4.36 -1.55 6.01
C LEU A 26 5.23 -2.41 6.95
N GLY A 27 6.45 -1.98 7.28
CA GLY A 27 7.36 -2.76 8.13
C GLY A 27 7.99 -3.97 7.44
N LEU A 28 8.20 -3.86 6.13
CA LEU A 28 8.79 -4.91 5.30
C LEU A 28 10.31 -4.81 5.26
N ALA A 29 10.96 -5.83 4.69
CA ALA A 29 12.38 -5.78 4.37
C ALA A 29 12.69 -4.65 3.37
N PRO A 30 13.91 -4.07 3.41
CA PRO A 30 14.31 -3.06 2.44
C PRO A 30 14.13 -3.54 1.00
N PRO A 31 13.75 -2.65 0.07
CA PRO A 31 13.52 -3.03 -1.31
C PRO A 31 14.84 -3.38 -2.00
N VAL A 32 14.77 -4.26 -3.01
CA VAL A 32 15.94 -4.70 -3.78
C VAL A 32 15.84 -4.20 -5.22
N THR A 33 16.96 -3.93 -5.86
CA THR A 33 16.97 -3.55 -7.29
C THR A 33 17.02 -4.79 -8.16
N TYR A 34 16.15 -4.87 -9.17
CA TYR A 34 16.17 -5.91 -10.20
C TYR A 34 15.92 -5.29 -11.58
N GLY A 35 16.95 -5.25 -12.42
CA GLY A 35 16.88 -4.58 -13.72
C GLY A 35 16.49 -3.10 -13.55
N PRO A 36 15.43 -2.62 -14.24
CA PRO A 36 14.98 -1.23 -14.10
C PRO A 36 14.13 -0.98 -12.84
N PHE A 37 13.78 -2.02 -12.09
CA PHE A 37 12.79 -1.98 -11.02
C PHE A 37 13.42 -1.90 -9.62
N VAL A 38 12.67 -1.30 -8.70
CA VAL A 38 12.91 -1.41 -7.26
C VAL A 38 11.77 -2.23 -6.67
N VAL A 39 12.10 -3.43 -6.21
CA VAL A 39 11.16 -4.50 -5.88
C VAL A 39 10.85 -4.50 -4.40
N VAL A 40 9.55 -4.47 -4.08
CA VAL A 40 8.99 -4.66 -2.75
C VAL A 40 8.28 -6.00 -2.69
N GLN A 41 8.78 -6.92 -1.85
CA GLN A 41 8.16 -8.24 -1.66
C GLN A 41 6.96 -8.16 -0.70
N ILE A 42 5.82 -8.75 -1.11
CA ILE A 42 4.56 -8.81 -0.34
C ILE A 42 4.03 -10.25 -0.37
N GLY A 43 4.32 -11.04 0.67
CA GLY A 43 3.98 -12.47 0.68
C GLY A 43 4.61 -13.18 -0.53
N ASP A 44 3.80 -13.84 -1.36
CA ASP A 44 4.24 -14.54 -2.58
C ASP A 44 4.22 -13.66 -3.85
N THR A 45 3.81 -12.39 -3.73
CA THR A 45 3.74 -11.40 -4.84
C THR A 45 4.77 -10.29 -4.64
N SER A 46 5.20 -9.61 -5.70
CA SER A 46 5.97 -8.35 -5.58
C SER A 46 5.30 -7.14 -6.24
N LEU A 47 5.59 -5.97 -5.68
CA LEU A 47 5.35 -4.67 -6.30
C LEU A 47 6.67 -4.14 -6.86
N ASP A 48 6.73 -4.01 -8.19
CA ASP A 48 7.95 -3.66 -8.91
C ASP A 48 7.88 -2.18 -9.32
N PHE A 49 8.48 -1.31 -8.52
CA PHE A 49 8.43 0.14 -8.76
C PHE A 49 9.30 0.52 -9.97
N ALA A 50 8.74 1.28 -10.89
CA ALA A 50 9.38 1.74 -12.12
C ALA A 50 9.25 3.26 -12.25
N ASP A 51 10.33 3.93 -12.67
CA ASP A 51 10.28 5.36 -12.98
C ASP A 51 9.39 5.60 -14.21
N ASP A 52 8.40 6.47 -14.06
CA ASP A 52 7.52 6.92 -15.15
C ASP A 52 7.37 8.45 -15.13
N HIS A 53 7.92 9.07 -16.16
CA HIS A 53 7.89 10.50 -16.39
C HIS A 53 7.05 10.88 -17.62
N ALA A 54 6.01 10.10 -17.93
CA ALA A 54 5.10 10.42 -19.02
C ALA A 54 4.59 11.87 -18.90
N PRO A 55 4.49 12.65 -19.99
CA PRO A 55 4.14 14.08 -19.92
C PRO A 55 2.79 14.38 -19.26
N ARG A 56 1.87 13.42 -19.23
CA ARG A 56 0.55 13.55 -18.59
C ARG A 56 0.49 12.93 -17.19
N GLY A 57 1.62 12.41 -16.69
CA GLY A 57 1.68 11.51 -15.54
C GLY A 57 1.05 10.15 -15.83
N PHE A 58 1.10 9.29 -14.81
CA PHE A 58 0.49 7.96 -14.81
C PHE A 58 -0.79 7.93 -13.97
N GLN A 59 -1.69 7.01 -14.30
CA GLN A 59 -2.93 6.83 -13.54
C GLN A 59 -2.62 6.29 -12.14
N ARG A 60 -3.25 6.89 -11.12
CA ARG A 60 -3.14 6.39 -9.75
C ARG A 60 -3.88 5.06 -9.63
N GLN A 61 -3.19 4.10 -9.04
CA GLN A 61 -3.71 2.76 -8.79
C GLN A 61 -4.10 2.61 -7.32
N HIS A 62 -4.76 1.49 -7.02
CA HIS A 62 -5.15 1.12 -5.67
C HIS A 62 -4.54 -0.23 -5.28
N TYR A 63 -3.94 -0.29 -4.08
CA TYR A 63 -3.35 -1.49 -3.52
C TYR A 63 -3.82 -1.65 -2.07
N ALA A 64 -4.53 -2.73 -1.79
CA ALA A 64 -5.00 -3.07 -0.45
C ALA A 64 -4.20 -4.25 0.11
N PHE A 65 -3.80 -4.14 1.37
CA PHE A 65 -3.02 -5.14 2.07
C PHE A 65 -3.84 -5.72 3.22
N LEU A 66 -4.03 -7.04 3.22
CA LEU A 66 -4.56 -7.75 4.37
C LEU A 66 -3.44 -7.91 5.39
N VAL A 67 -3.68 -7.46 6.62
CA VAL A 67 -2.70 -7.46 7.71
C VAL A 67 -3.33 -8.03 8.99
N SER A 68 -2.51 -8.50 9.92
CA SER A 68 -2.97 -8.83 11.26
C SER A 68 -3.40 -7.57 12.04
N GLU A 69 -4.12 -7.76 13.14
CA GLU A 69 -4.48 -6.67 14.06
C GLU A 69 -3.23 -5.98 14.64
N GLU A 70 -2.18 -6.73 14.96
CA GLU A 70 -0.91 -6.18 15.47
C GLU A 70 -0.20 -5.33 14.41
N GLU A 71 -0.13 -5.83 13.17
CA GLU A 71 0.45 -5.08 12.05
C GLU A 71 -0.37 -3.83 11.74
N PHE A 72 -1.70 -3.89 11.83
CA PHE A 72 -2.56 -2.72 11.66
C PHE A 72 -2.18 -1.61 12.64
N ASP A 73 -2.03 -1.94 13.93
CA ASP A 73 -1.65 -0.96 14.95
C ASP A 73 -0.25 -0.38 14.69
N ALA A 74 0.70 -1.21 14.29
CA ALA A 74 2.05 -0.78 13.97
C ALA A 74 2.09 0.16 12.75
N ILE A 75 1.41 -0.20 11.66
CA ILE A 75 1.36 0.59 10.42
C ILE A 75 0.60 1.91 10.67
N TRP A 76 -0.56 1.84 11.32
CA TRP A 76 -1.34 3.03 11.67
C TRP A 76 -0.55 3.97 12.62
N GLY A 77 0.25 3.40 13.51
CA GLY A 77 1.20 4.17 14.33
C GLY A 77 2.23 4.93 13.49
N ARG A 78 2.85 4.28 12.50
CA ARG A 78 3.82 4.93 11.58
C ARG A 78 3.16 6.02 10.74
N ILE A 79 1.95 5.79 10.24
CA ILE A 79 1.15 6.79 9.51
C ILE A 79 0.97 8.05 10.36
N ARG A 80 0.56 7.89 11.62
CA ARG A 80 0.36 9.00 12.55
C ARG A 80 1.66 9.72 12.92
N VAL A 81 2.74 8.99 13.20
CA VAL A 81 4.06 9.58 13.51
C VAL A 81 4.61 10.38 12.33
N ARG A 82 4.39 9.93 11.10
CA ARG A 82 4.79 10.65 9.87
C ARG A 82 3.85 11.81 9.51
N GLY A 83 2.75 11.99 10.24
CA GLY A 83 1.76 13.04 9.96
C GLY A 83 1.04 12.86 8.63
N LEU A 84 0.92 11.61 8.14
CA LEU A 84 0.21 11.33 6.90
C LEU A 84 -1.29 11.42 7.12
N THR A 85 -1.99 12.09 6.20
CA THR A 85 -3.46 12.05 6.16
C THR A 85 -3.93 10.65 5.82
N PHE A 86 -4.96 10.18 6.54
CA PHE A 86 -5.61 8.90 6.30
C PHE A 86 -7.13 9.05 6.40
N TRP A 87 -7.86 8.11 5.81
CA TRP A 87 -9.32 8.15 5.70
C TRP A 87 -9.94 6.80 6.01
N ALA A 88 -11.20 6.81 6.47
CA ALA A 88 -11.97 5.59 6.67
C ALA A 88 -12.53 5.03 5.35
N ASP A 89 -12.67 5.86 4.32
CA ASP A 89 -13.34 5.52 3.06
C ASP A 89 -12.44 5.75 1.83
N PRO A 90 -12.65 5.00 0.73
CA PRO A 90 -11.81 5.10 -0.47
C PRO A 90 -12.01 6.42 -1.24
N TYR A 91 -13.06 7.18 -0.94
CA TYR A 91 -13.35 8.48 -1.57
C TYR A 91 -12.74 9.66 -0.81
N HIS A 92 -12.07 9.39 0.32
CA HIS A 92 -11.35 10.36 1.13
C HIS A 92 -12.27 11.44 1.74
N HIS A 93 -13.48 11.06 2.16
CA HIS A 93 -14.44 11.98 2.81
C HIS A 93 -14.36 11.97 4.34
N ALA A 94 -13.86 10.91 4.95
CA ALA A 94 -13.81 10.70 6.40
C ALA A 94 -12.36 10.70 6.93
N GLU A 95 -11.74 11.87 6.88
CA GLU A 95 -10.35 12.08 7.32
C GLU A 95 -10.13 11.79 8.82
N GLY A 96 -8.99 11.22 9.16
CA GLY A 96 -8.55 11.01 10.54
C GLY A 96 -9.28 9.90 11.28
N THR A 97 -10.10 9.12 10.58
CA THR A 97 -10.87 8.00 11.12
C THR A 97 -10.55 6.70 10.39
N ILE A 98 -10.82 5.57 11.04
CA ILE A 98 -10.71 4.23 10.45
C ILE A 98 -12.12 3.66 10.26
N ASN A 99 -12.28 2.73 9.30
CA ASN A 99 -13.49 1.95 9.19
C ASN A 99 -13.40 0.66 10.02
N HIS A 100 -14.57 0.04 10.21
CA HIS A 100 -14.73 -1.26 10.87
C HIS A 100 -15.47 -2.25 9.97
N HIS A 101 -15.18 -2.22 8.67
CA HIS A 101 -15.82 -3.09 7.69
C HIS A 101 -15.59 -4.57 8.01
N ASP A 102 -16.59 -5.40 7.69
CA ASP A 102 -16.54 -6.86 7.88
C ASP A 102 -16.21 -7.33 9.30
N GLY A 103 -16.38 -6.45 10.31
CA GLY A 103 -16.03 -6.71 11.70
C GLY A 103 -14.55 -6.54 12.04
N GLY A 104 -13.73 -6.10 11.07
CA GLY A 104 -12.31 -5.81 11.25
C GLY A 104 -12.02 -4.31 11.43
N ARG A 105 -10.86 -3.89 10.95
CA ARG A 105 -10.40 -2.50 10.86
C ARG A 105 -9.84 -2.23 9.48
N GLY A 106 -10.04 -1.01 8.98
CA GLY A 106 -9.51 -0.58 7.70
C GLY A 106 -9.20 0.91 7.65
N LEU A 107 -8.19 1.30 6.89
CA LEU A 107 -7.93 2.72 6.58
C LEU A 107 -7.23 2.86 5.22
N TYR A 108 -7.39 4.05 4.65
CA TYR A 108 -6.77 4.46 3.38
C TYR A 108 -5.76 5.58 3.59
N TRP A 109 -4.70 5.62 2.79
CA TRP A 109 -3.78 6.75 2.69
C TRP A 109 -3.19 6.84 1.27
N LYS A 110 -2.43 7.89 0.99
CA LYS A 110 -1.72 8.06 -0.29
C LYS A 110 -0.23 7.79 -0.15
N ASP A 111 0.35 7.12 -1.13
CA ASP A 111 1.81 7.08 -1.29
C ASP A 111 2.35 8.43 -1.84
N PRO A 112 3.68 8.60 -1.99
CA PRO A 112 4.27 9.85 -2.46
C PRO A 112 3.76 10.31 -3.82
N ASP A 113 3.43 9.36 -4.70
CA ASP A 113 2.90 9.66 -6.02
C ASP A 113 1.37 9.83 -6.00
N GLY A 114 0.66 9.35 -4.98
CA GLY A 114 -0.79 9.47 -4.83
C GLY A 114 -1.58 8.21 -5.19
N HIS A 115 -0.94 7.05 -5.31
CA HIS A 115 -1.60 5.75 -5.29
C HIS A 115 -2.42 5.61 -4.00
N ASN A 116 -3.63 5.07 -4.11
CA ASN A 116 -4.51 4.89 -2.97
C ASN A 116 -4.20 3.56 -2.29
N LEU A 117 -3.54 3.63 -1.14
CA LEU A 117 -3.12 2.48 -0.36
C LEU A 117 -4.14 2.19 0.74
N GLU A 118 -4.35 0.92 1.04
CA GLU A 118 -5.29 0.47 2.06
C GLU A 118 -4.68 -0.66 2.89
N ILE A 119 -4.94 -0.65 4.20
CA ILE A 119 -4.77 -1.84 5.04
C ILE A 119 -6.12 -2.26 5.59
N ILE A 120 -6.38 -3.56 5.63
CA ILE A 120 -7.57 -4.18 6.23
C ILE A 120 -7.17 -5.37 7.11
N THR A 121 -7.93 -5.65 8.16
CA THR A 121 -7.68 -6.82 9.03
C THR A 121 -8.57 -8.03 8.74
N VAL A 122 -9.65 -7.83 7.97
CA VAL A 122 -10.58 -8.88 7.56
C VAL A 122 -10.82 -8.75 6.05
N PRO A 123 -10.76 -9.85 5.27
CA PRO A 123 -11.09 -9.81 3.85
C PRO A 123 -12.52 -9.33 3.60
N TYR A 124 -12.74 -8.64 2.48
CA TYR A 124 -14.08 -8.20 2.10
C TYR A 124 -15.08 -9.36 2.03
N GLY A 125 -16.24 -9.16 2.65
CA GLY A 125 -17.28 -10.17 2.80
C GLY A 125 -17.10 -11.07 4.03
N GLY A 126 -16.08 -10.81 4.87
CA GLY A 126 -15.97 -11.35 6.23
C GLY A 126 -15.71 -12.86 6.31
N ARG A 127 -15.20 -13.48 5.23
CA ARG A 127 -14.96 -14.92 5.20
C ARG A 127 -13.49 -15.27 5.49
N PRO A 128 -13.23 -16.34 6.26
CA PRO A 128 -11.89 -16.94 6.31
C PRO A 128 -11.48 -17.57 4.98
#